data_AF-A0AAX1TMD5-F1
#
_entry.id   AF-A0AAX1TMD5-F1
#
_cell.length_a   1.000
_cell.length_b   1.000
_cell.length_c   1.000
_cell.angle_alpha   90.00
_cell.angle_beta   90.00
_cell.angle_gamma   90.00
#
_symmetry.space_group_name_H-M   'P 1'
#
loop_
_entity.id
_entity.type
_entity.pdbx_description
1 polymer ?
#
loop_
_entity_poly.entity_id
_entity_poly.type
_entity_poly.pdbx_seq_one_letter_code
_entity_poly.pdbx_strand_id
1 'polypeptide(L)'
;MNKKAFLLLITIFLITFLMGSFLVGYRMTHTRSKKLISRLESLKNKEKNEILHTLAYHELYKIDRYINEGKYENSIDFFAGSSSKKRIWLKNKNEVLQMSYGGYTLQKILYNNSETIYPNNNGDIYEKISKKLQSNFVEKRKFIVKIEKIIKSDELDLEVIFTVVINLEYEFENDDIDKPDAEYVKEFVISENV
;
A
#
# COMPACT_ATOMS: atom_id res chain seq x y z
N MET A 1 52.49 -46.09 37.82
CA MET A 1 51.34 -45.35 37.22
C MET A 1 50.40 -46.37 36.56
N ASN A 2 49.12 -46.40 36.92
CA ASN A 2 48.17 -47.39 36.38
C ASN A 2 47.90 -47.12 34.90
N LYS A 3 48.39 -47.99 33.99
CA LYS A 3 48.22 -47.86 32.53
C LYS A 3 46.76 -47.63 32.10
N LYS A 4 45.81 -48.25 32.81
CA LYS A 4 44.36 -48.09 32.58
C LYS A 4 43.87 -46.67 32.89
N ALA A 5 44.37 -46.05 33.96
CA ALA A 5 44.00 -44.68 34.34
C ALA A 5 44.59 -43.66 33.35
N PHE A 6 45.81 -43.89 32.88
CA PHE A 6 46.44 -43.04 31.86
C PHE A 6 45.71 -43.11 30.52
N LEU A 7 45.33 -44.32 30.08
CA LEU A 7 44.57 -44.52 28.85
C LEU A 7 43.19 -43.84 28.92
N LEU A 8 42.49 -43.95 30.06
CA LEU A 8 41.20 -43.30 30.29
C LEU A 8 41.31 -41.77 30.22
N LEU A 9 42.37 -41.19 30.80
CA LEU A 9 42.60 -39.75 30.81
C LEU A 9 42.87 -39.20 29.40
N ILE A 10 43.66 -39.92 28.59
CA ILE A 10 43.89 -39.58 27.18
C ILE A 10 42.59 -39.67 26.37
N THR A 11 41.79 -40.70 26.58
CA THR A 11 40.51 -40.87 25.87
C THR A 11 39.54 -39.73 26.19
N ILE A 12 39.43 -39.33 27.46
CA ILE A 12 38.59 -38.18 27.86
C ILE A 12 39.11 -36.90 27.19
N PHE A 13 40.42 -36.65 27.24
CA PHE A 13 41.01 -35.48 26.61
C PHE A 13 40.72 -35.43 25.10
N LEU A 14 40.86 -36.57 24.40
CA LEU A 14 40.58 -36.67 22.98
C LEU A 14 39.10 -36.38 22.66
N ILE A 15 38.17 -36.95 23.43
CA ILE A 15 36.73 -36.71 23.27
C ILE A 15 36.40 -35.24 23.51
N THR A 16 36.93 -34.63 24.58
CA THR A 16 36.70 -33.20 24.87
C THR A 16 37.28 -32.31 23.77
N PHE A 17 38.46 -32.64 23.24
CA PHE A 17 39.08 -31.89 22.14
C PHE A 17 38.27 -31.98 20.84
N LEU A 18 37.79 -33.18 20.48
CA LEU A 18 36.92 -33.39 19.31
C LEU A 18 35.59 -32.63 19.47
N MET A 19 34.95 -32.74 20.63
CA MET A 19 33.67 -32.08 20.90
C MET A 19 33.81 -30.55 20.90
N GLY A 20 34.88 -30.02 21.50
CA GLY A 20 35.19 -28.59 21.51
C GLY A 20 35.45 -28.06 20.10
N SER A 21 36.24 -28.77 19.30
CA SER A 21 36.52 -28.41 17.91
C SER A 21 35.24 -28.43 17.06
N PHE A 22 34.38 -29.43 17.27
CA PHE A 22 33.09 -29.53 16.59
C PHE A 22 32.14 -28.37 16.97
N LEU A 23 32.04 -28.03 18.26
CA LEU A 23 31.23 -26.90 18.73
C LEU A 23 31.70 -25.56 18.16
N VAL A 24 33.02 -25.33 18.11
CA VAL A 24 33.60 -24.12 17.52
C VAL A 24 33.30 -24.06 16.02
N GLY A 25 33.52 -25.16 15.31
CA GLY A 25 33.22 -25.28 13.89
C GLY A 25 31.74 -25.03 13.59
N TYR A 26 30.83 -25.65 14.35
CA TYR A 26 29.40 -25.45 14.24
C TYR A 26 29.01 -23.98 14.45
N ARG A 27 29.51 -23.35 15.53
CA ARG A 27 29.22 -21.94 15.83
C ARG A 27 29.72 -21.02 14.72
N MET A 28 30.89 -21.29 14.16
CA MET A 28 31.46 -20.49 13.08
C MET A 28 30.64 -20.62 11.78
N THR A 29 30.25 -21.84 11.40
CA THR A 29 29.43 -22.09 10.21
C THR A 29 28.02 -21.52 10.36
N HIS A 30 27.39 -21.72 11.51
CA HIS A 30 26.05 -21.21 11.80
C HIS A 30 26.01 -19.66 11.78
N THR A 31 27.00 -18.99 12.37
CA THR A 31 27.07 -17.52 12.33
C THR A 31 27.33 -16.97 10.93
N ARG A 32 28.17 -17.64 10.13
CA ARG A 32 28.37 -17.29 8.71
C ARG A 32 27.09 -17.49 7.89
N SER A 33 26.40 -18.61 8.08
CA SER A 33 25.13 -18.91 7.42
C SER A 33 24.08 -17.83 7.73
N LYS A 34 23.91 -17.46 9.00
CA LYS A 34 23.03 -16.35 9.40
C LYS A 34 23.36 -15.03 8.70
N LYS A 35 24.64 -14.68 8.60
CA LYS A 35 25.08 -13.47 7.88
C LYS A 35 24.80 -13.53 6.37
N LEU A 36 24.88 -14.71 5.76
CA LEU A 36 24.55 -14.90 4.35
C LEU A 36 23.05 -14.75 4.11
N ILE A 37 22.22 -15.41 4.94
CA ILE A 37 20.76 -15.30 4.87
C ILE A 37 20.33 -13.84 5.03
N SER A 38 20.86 -13.13 6.04
CA SER A 38 20.52 -11.72 6.24
C SER A 38 20.94 -10.83 5.07
N ARG A 39 22.08 -11.14 4.41
CA ARG A 39 22.52 -10.41 3.22
C ARG A 39 21.61 -10.69 2.03
N LEU A 40 21.24 -11.94 1.81
CA LEU A 40 20.30 -12.31 0.74
C LEU A 40 18.94 -11.65 0.93
N GLU A 41 18.39 -11.66 2.15
CA GLU A 41 17.16 -10.94 2.48
C GLU A 41 17.28 -9.44 2.21
N SER A 42 18.41 -8.82 2.60
CA SER A 42 18.63 -7.39 2.34
C SER A 42 18.70 -7.06 0.84
N LEU A 43 19.29 -7.93 0.02
CA LEU A 43 19.36 -7.77 -1.43
C LEU A 43 17.96 -7.93 -2.06
N LYS A 44 17.21 -8.95 -1.63
CA LYS A 44 15.82 -9.16 -2.07
C LYS A 44 14.94 -7.95 -1.76
N ASN A 45 15.07 -7.39 -0.55
CA ASN A 45 14.31 -6.19 -0.16
C ASN A 45 14.73 -4.96 -0.99
N LYS A 46 16.01 -4.82 -1.31
CA LYS A 46 16.51 -3.72 -2.15
C LYS A 46 15.95 -3.81 -3.57
N GLU A 47 16.01 -4.99 -4.19
CA GLU A 47 15.47 -5.24 -5.53
C GLU A 47 13.97 -4.95 -5.58
N LYS A 48 13.21 -5.43 -4.59
CA LYS A 48 11.78 -5.12 -4.46
C LYS A 48 11.51 -3.61 -4.41
N ASN A 49 12.26 -2.87 -3.60
CA ASN A 49 12.10 -1.42 -3.51
C ASN A 49 12.40 -0.73 -4.86
N GLU A 50 13.43 -1.16 -5.59
CA GLU A 50 13.75 -0.63 -6.92
C GLU A 50 12.61 -0.88 -7.93
N ILE A 51 11.99 -2.06 -7.89
CA ILE A 51 10.81 -2.38 -8.71
C ILE A 51 9.64 -1.46 -8.36
N LEU A 52 9.31 -1.29 -7.08
CA LEU A 52 8.22 -0.41 -6.64
C LEU A 52 8.47 1.04 -7.04
N HIS A 53 9.70 1.54 -6.91
CA HIS A 53 10.07 2.88 -7.37
C HIS A 53 9.89 3.02 -8.89
N THR A 54 10.33 2.04 -9.67
CA THR A 54 10.19 2.06 -11.13
C THR A 54 8.72 2.11 -11.54
N LEU A 55 7.88 1.31 -10.90
CA LEU A 55 6.43 1.31 -11.10
C LEU A 55 5.80 2.65 -10.71
N ALA A 56 6.25 3.27 -9.62
CA ALA A 56 5.82 4.59 -9.21
C ALA A 56 6.12 5.65 -10.26
N TYR A 57 7.37 5.70 -10.73
CA TYR A 57 7.79 6.65 -11.75
C TYR A 57 7.00 6.47 -13.04
N HIS A 58 6.79 5.22 -13.47
CA HIS A 58 6.04 4.95 -14.68
C HIS A 58 4.57 5.41 -14.58
N GLU A 59 3.93 5.24 -13.42
CA GLU A 59 2.55 5.68 -13.24
C GLU A 59 2.44 7.21 -13.17
N LEU A 60 3.35 7.88 -12.46
CA LEU A 60 3.44 9.34 -12.44
C LEU A 60 3.72 9.93 -13.82
N TYR A 61 4.60 9.29 -14.60
CA TYR A 61 4.89 9.70 -15.97
C TYR A 61 3.66 9.61 -16.88
N LYS A 62 2.82 8.57 -16.74
CA LYS A 62 1.56 8.49 -17.50
C LYS A 62 0.62 9.62 -17.16
N ILE A 63 0.51 9.97 -15.87
CA ILE A 63 -0.35 11.07 -15.40
C ILE A 63 0.11 12.38 -16.06
N ASP A 64 1.40 12.70 -15.92
CA ASP A 64 1.98 13.91 -16.49
C ASP A 64 1.78 13.97 -18.02
N ARG A 65 2.07 12.87 -18.72
CA ARG A 65 1.85 12.76 -20.16
C ARG A 65 0.40 13.02 -20.54
N TYR A 66 -0.57 12.43 -19.85
CA TYR A 66 -1.98 12.60 -20.21
C TYR A 66 -2.53 13.99 -19.90
N ILE A 67 -2.01 14.66 -18.87
CA ILE A 67 -2.31 16.08 -18.60
C ILE A 67 -1.72 16.94 -19.72
N ASN A 68 -0.45 16.71 -20.09
CA ASN A 68 0.23 17.46 -21.15
C ASN A 68 -0.41 17.23 -22.54
N GLU A 69 -1.00 16.06 -22.78
CA GLU A 69 -1.79 15.74 -23.99
C GLU A 69 -3.21 16.35 -23.95
N GLY A 70 -3.61 17.02 -22.87
CA GLY A 70 -4.93 17.64 -22.72
C GLY A 70 -6.08 16.64 -22.53
N LYS A 71 -5.78 15.37 -22.24
CA LYS A 71 -6.81 14.34 -22.01
C LYS A 71 -7.49 14.48 -20.65
N TYR A 72 -6.78 15.05 -19.68
CA TYR A 72 -7.24 15.33 -18.32
C TYR A 72 -6.83 16.75 -17.94
N GLU A 73 -7.67 17.44 -17.17
CA GLU A 73 -7.39 18.80 -16.70
C GLU A 73 -6.36 18.76 -15.56
N ASN A 74 -6.45 17.74 -14.71
CA ASN A 74 -5.56 17.55 -13.58
C ASN A 74 -5.31 16.05 -13.28
N SER A 75 -4.42 15.78 -12.32
CA SER A 75 -4.09 14.41 -11.90
C SER A 75 -5.25 13.67 -11.26
N ILE A 76 -6.20 14.38 -10.66
CA ILE A 76 -7.36 13.79 -9.98
C ILE A 76 -8.31 13.20 -11.00
N ASP A 77 -8.47 13.83 -12.16
CA ASP A 77 -9.25 13.28 -13.28
C ASP A 77 -8.71 11.94 -13.77
N PHE A 78 -7.38 11.76 -13.78
CA PHE A 78 -6.77 10.48 -14.12
C PHE A 78 -7.16 9.39 -13.11
N PHE A 79 -7.11 9.73 -11.82
CA PHE A 79 -7.41 8.82 -10.73
C PHE A 79 -8.90 8.49 -10.60
N ALA A 80 -9.75 9.48 -10.80
CA ALA A 80 -11.15 9.47 -10.39
C ALA A 80 -12.17 9.56 -11.53
N GLY A 81 -11.72 9.80 -12.77
CA GLY A 81 -12.58 10.23 -13.88
C GLY A 81 -12.82 11.74 -13.84
N SER A 82 -13.12 12.39 -14.96
CA SER A 82 -13.34 13.84 -15.01
C SER A 82 -14.69 14.23 -14.40
N SER A 83 -14.83 15.50 -13.98
CA SER A 83 -16.11 16.10 -13.56
C SER A 83 -17.20 15.94 -14.64
N SER A 84 -16.82 16.01 -15.93
CA SER A 84 -17.71 15.80 -17.07
C SER A 84 -18.16 14.35 -17.28
N LYS A 85 -17.48 13.35 -16.68
CA LYS A 85 -17.78 11.91 -16.82
C LYS A 85 -18.17 11.24 -15.51
N LYS A 86 -18.41 12.01 -14.44
CA LYS A 86 -18.77 11.57 -13.09
C LYS A 86 -17.60 10.87 -12.36
N ARG A 87 -17.25 11.37 -11.16
CA ARG A 87 -16.20 10.78 -10.31
C ARG A 87 -16.60 9.39 -9.82
N ILE A 88 -15.63 8.48 -9.64
CA ILE A 88 -15.86 7.09 -9.19
C ILE A 88 -16.57 6.94 -7.83
N TRP A 89 -16.60 8.00 -7.01
CA TRP A 89 -17.27 8.03 -5.70
C TRP A 89 -18.67 8.67 -5.72
N LEU A 90 -19.17 9.12 -6.88
CA LEU A 90 -20.50 9.75 -7.01
C LEU A 90 -21.58 8.74 -7.46
N LYS A 91 -21.32 7.46 -7.22
CA LYS A 91 -22.11 6.35 -7.73
C LYS A 91 -23.53 6.32 -7.15
N ASN A 92 -24.53 6.12 -8.02
CA ASN A 92 -25.92 5.86 -7.63
C ASN A 92 -26.18 4.36 -7.32
N LYS A 93 -27.24 4.07 -6.57
CA LYS A 93 -27.60 2.72 -6.08
C LYS A 93 -27.62 1.61 -7.14
N ASN A 94 -27.93 1.93 -8.40
CA ASN A 94 -28.10 0.95 -9.50
C ASN A 94 -26.94 0.89 -10.50
N GLU A 95 -25.92 1.73 -10.35
CA GLU A 95 -24.74 1.69 -11.23
C GLU A 95 -23.80 0.56 -10.79
N VAL A 96 -22.91 0.08 -11.64
CA VAL A 96 -21.80 -0.81 -11.24
C VAL A 96 -20.64 0.05 -10.75
N LEU A 97 -19.84 -0.42 -9.78
CA LEU A 97 -18.61 0.30 -9.38
C LEU A 97 -17.69 0.37 -10.59
N GLN A 98 -17.54 1.56 -11.15
CA GLN A 98 -16.69 1.77 -12.31
C GLN A 98 -15.24 1.93 -11.87
N MET A 99 -14.36 1.22 -12.57
CA MET A 99 -12.94 1.47 -12.52
C MET A 99 -12.65 2.79 -13.25
N SER A 100 -11.80 3.64 -12.68
CA SER A 100 -11.35 4.84 -13.40
C SER A 100 -10.55 4.45 -14.63
N TYR A 101 -10.36 5.38 -15.57
CA TYR A 101 -9.49 5.16 -16.73
C TYR A 101 -8.06 4.77 -16.34
N GLY A 102 -7.57 5.26 -15.19
CA GLY A 102 -6.28 4.87 -14.62
C GLY A 102 -6.24 3.45 -14.05
N GLY A 103 -7.37 2.77 -13.90
CA GLY A 103 -7.48 1.43 -13.31
C GLY A 103 -7.80 1.44 -11.82
N TYR A 104 -8.18 2.58 -11.24
CA TYR A 104 -8.42 2.72 -9.80
C TYR A 104 -9.86 2.41 -9.44
N THR A 105 -10.05 1.82 -8.27
CA THR A 105 -11.35 1.39 -7.73
C THR A 105 -11.55 1.99 -6.34
N LEU A 106 -12.79 2.35 -6.01
CA LEU A 106 -13.12 2.90 -4.70
C LEU A 106 -13.03 1.84 -3.60
N GLN A 107 -12.28 2.15 -2.54
CA GLN A 107 -12.09 1.26 -1.40
C GLN A 107 -12.75 1.77 -0.12
N LYS A 108 -12.62 3.07 0.17
CA LYS A 108 -13.12 3.65 1.41
C LYS A 108 -13.50 5.12 1.24
N ILE A 109 -14.55 5.54 1.93
CA ILE A 109 -14.87 6.96 2.12
C ILE A 109 -15.07 7.22 3.62
N LEU A 110 -14.37 8.21 4.15
CA LEU A 110 -14.52 8.71 5.50
C LEU A 110 -15.08 10.14 5.49
N TYR A 111 -15.92 10.45 6.47
CA TYR A 111 -16.35 11.81 6.78
C TYR A 111 -15.65 12.29 8.05
N ASN A 112 -15.09 13.49 8.01
CA ASN A 112 -14.36 14.15 9.10
C ASN A 112 -13.42 13.18 9.86
N ASN A 113 -12.61 12.43 9.10
CA ASN A 113 -11.59 11.48 9.58
C ASN A 113 -12.09 10.28 10.42
N SER A 114 -13.40 10.13 10.65
CA SER A 114 -13.92 9.21 11.67
C SER A 114 -15.05 8.33 11.14
N GLU A 115 -16.09 8.93 10.60
CA GLU A 115 -17.29 8.22 10.19
C GLU A 115 -17.08 7.54 8.83
N THR A 116 -17.32 6.23 8.75
CA THR A 116 -17.17 5.48 7.50
C THR A 116 -18.45 5.51 6.68
N ILE A 117 -18.40 6.14 5.50
CA ILE A 117 -19.50 6.22 4.53
C ILE A 117 -19.57 4.97 3.64
N TYR A 118 -18.41 4.50 3.19
CA TYR A 118 -18.21 3.31 2.35
C TYR A 118 -17.03 2.50 2.92
N PRO A 119 -17.12 1.15 3.04
CA PRO A 119 -18.06 0.24 2.36
C PRO A 119 -19.37 -0.10 3.09
N ASN A 120 -19.83 0.71 4.05
CA ASN A 120 -21.01 0.35 4.86
C ASN A 120 -22.26 0.02 4.00
N ASN A 121 -22.73 -1.23 4.06
CA ASN A 121 -23.31 -1.99 2.93
C ASN A 121 -24.74 -1.63 2.48
N ASN A 122 -25.37 -0.57 3.00
CA ASN A 122 -26.83 -0.40 2.88
C ASN A 122 -27.33 0.93 2.27
N GLY A 123 -26.54 1.65 1.46
CA GLY A 123 -27.06 2.86 0.83
C GLY A 123 -26.25 3.41 -0.33
N ASP A 124 -26.91 4.24 -1.13
CA ASP A 124 -26.33 5.02 -2.22
C ASP A 124 -25.23 5.94 -1.66
N ILE A 125 -24.02 5.89 -2.24
CA ILE A 125 -22.89 6.69 -1.77
C ILE A 125 -23.20 8.18 -1.96
N TYR A 126 -23.83 8.52 -3.09
CA TYR A 126 -24.24 9.87 -3.41
C TYR A 126 -25.22 10.41 -2.36
N GLU A 127 -26.26 9.64 -2.02
CA GLU A 127 -27.26 10.05 -1.02
C GLU A 127 -26.66 10.25 0.38
N LYS A 128 -25.71 9.41 0.78
CA LYS A 128 -25.01 9.55 2.06
C LYS A 128 -24.16 10.82 2.11
N ILE A 129 -23.42 11.13 1.04
CA ILE A 129 -22.63 12.36 0.95
C ILE A 129 -23.56 13.56 0.95
N SER A 130 -24.64 13.53 0.14
CA SER A 130 -25.66 14.58 0.07
C SER A 130 -26.25 14.91 1.44
N LYS A 131 -26.67 13.88 2.20
CA LYS A 131 -27.21 14.04 3.55
C LYS A 131 -26.22 14.68 4.53
N LYS A 132 -24.92 14.41 4.36
CA LYS A 132 -23.85 15.00 5.20
C LYS A 132 -23.55 16.44 4.81
N LEU A 133 -23.68 16.79 3.53
CA LEU A 133 -23.62 18.19 3.11
C LEU A 133 -24.82 18.96 3.67
N GLN A 134 -26.03 18.46 3.49
CA GLN A 134 -27.25 19.13 3.98
C GLN A 134 -27.42 19.16 5.50
N SER A 135 -26.59 18.43 6.27
CA SER A 135 -26.66 18.49 7.73
C SER A 135 -26.10 19.81 8.24
N ASN A 136 -26.97 20.65 8.81
CA ASN A 136 -26.57 21.82 9.58
C ASN A 136 -25.66 21.39 10.74
N PHE A 137 -24.74 22.25 11.20
CA PHE A 137 -23.82 22.07 12.35
C PHE A 137 -22.33 21.82 12.07
N VAL A 138 -21.84 21.85 10.82
CA VAL A 138 -20.38 21.77 10.56
C VAL A 138 -19.93 22.88 9.62
N GLU A 139 -19.02 23.75 10.10
CA GLU A 139 -18.45 24.86 9.31
C GLU A 139 -17.62 24.37 8.12
N LYS A 140 -16.97 23.21 8.23
CA LYS A 140 -16.19 22.60 7.15
C LYS A 140 -16.35 21.09 7.10
N ARG A 141 -16.84 20.59 5.97
CA ARG A 141 -17.17 19.18 5.76
C ARG A 141 -16.08 18.53 4.91
N LYS A 142 -15.39 17.54 5.49
CA LYS A 142 -14.26 16.86 4.84
C LYS A 142 -14.60 15.42 4.54
N PHE A 143 -14.44 15.03 3.29
CA PHE A 143 -14.51 13.64 2.85
C PHE A 143 -13.11 13.18 2.45
N ILE A 144 -12.70 12.03 2.96
CA ILE A 144 -11.47 11.35 2.55
C ILE A 144 -11.86 10.16 1.72
N VAL A 145 -11.42 10.15 0.47
CA VAL A 145 -11.68 9.09 -0.50
C VAL A 145 -10.40 8.30 -0.71
N LYS A 146 -10.44 7.00 -0.43
CA LYS A 146 -9.34 6.06 -0.70
C LYS A 146 -9.69 5.20 -1.90
N ILE A 147 -8.82 5.22 -2.89
CA ILE A 147 -8.96 4.45 -4.13
C ILE A 147 -7.70 3.62 -4.35
N GLU A 148 -7.85 2.45 -4.96
CA GLU A 148 -6.75 1.52 -5.16
C GLU A 148 -6.76 0.93 -6.57
N LYS A 149 -5.56 0.73 -7.11
CA LYS A 149 -5.31 -0.04 -8.32
C LYS A 149 -4.37 -1.19 -7.96
N ILE A 150 -4.74 -2.39 -8.36
CA ILE A 150 -3.97 -3.61 -8.08
C ILE A 150 -3.38 -4.10 -9.40
N ILE A 151 -2.08 -4.31 -9.43
CA ILE A 151 -1.36 -4.94 -10.55
C ILE A 151 -0.77 -6.25 -10.03
N LYS A 152 -1.14 -7.36 -10.68
CA LYS A 152 -0.60 -8.69 -10.40
C LYS A 152 0.36 -9.09 -11.50
N SER A 153 1.53 -9.61 -11.13
CA SER A 153 2.47 -10.25 -12.05
C SER A 153 2.67 -11.69 -11.62
N ASP A 154 2.15 -12.62 -12.42
CA ASP A 154 2.29 -14.06 -12.17
C ASP A 154 3.76 -14.52 -12.32
N GLU A 155 4.56 -13.81 -13.14
CA GLU A 155 5.98 -14.12 -13.36
C GLU A 155 6.86 -13.76 -12.17
N LEU A 156 6.52 -12.70 -11.44
CA LEU A 156 7.30 -12.18 -10.31
C LEU A 156 6.72 -12.59 -8.95
N ASP A 157 5.60 -13.33 -8.92
CA ASP A 157 4.79 -13.61 -7.73
C ASP A 157 4.61 -12.35 -6.86
N LEU A 158 4.31 -11.24 -7.55
CA LEU A 158 4.29 -9.90 -6.98
C LEU A 158 2.93 -9.25 -7.25
N GLU A 159 2.27 -8.86 -6.18
CA GLU A 159 1.06 -8.04 -6.24
C GLU A 159 1.36 -6.64 -5.71
N VAL A 160 1.18 -5.63 -6.56
CA VAL A 160 1.46 -4.23 -6.24
C VAL A 160 0.14 -3.48 -6.16
N ILE A 161 -0.03 -2.76 -5.05
CA ILE A 161 -1.19 -1.93 -4.77
C ILE A 161 -0.75 -0.47 -4.84
N PHE A 162 -1.37 0.27 -5.74
CA PHE A 162 -1.29 1.73 -5.81
C PHE A 162 -2.46 2.28 -5.02
N THR A 163 -2.18 2.95 -3.91
CA THR A 163 -3.18 3.61 -3.07
C THR A 163 -3.13 5.11 -3.29
N VAL A 164 -4.29 5.71 -3.51
CA VAL A 164 -4.43 7.17 -3.58
C VAL A 164 -5.47 7.62 -2.56
N VAL A 165 -5.12 8.66 -1.81
CA VAL A 165 -6.01 9.31 -0.84
C VAL A 165 -6.30 10.71 -1.33
N ILE A 166 -7.58 10.99 -1.57
CA ILE A 166 -8.08 12.27 -2.06
C ILE A 166 -8.90 12.92 -0.94
N ASN A 167 -8.65 14.20 -0.69
CA ASN A 167 -9.50 15.00 0.20
C ASN A 167 -10.45 15.84 -0.64
N LEU A 168 -11.72 15.81 -0.25
CA LEU A 168 -12.75 16.72 -0.73
C LEU A 168 -13.19 17.57 0.46
N GLU A 169 -13.13 18.88 0.31
CA GLU A 169 -13.52 19.84 1.33
C GLU A 169 -14.63 20.73 0.81
N TYR A 170 -15.69 20.85 1.60
CA TYR A 170 -16.85 21.68 1.34
C TYR A 170 -17.00 22.69 2.47
N GLU A 171 -17.10 23.96 2.12
CA GLU A 171 -17.44 25.05 3.03
C GLU A 171 -18.91 24.98 3.43
N PHE A 172 -19.26 25.76 4.45
CA PHE A 172 -20.64 25.94 4.88
C PHE A 172 -21.50 26.44 3.70
N GLU A 173 -22.75 25.96 3.60
CA GLU A 173 -23.68 26.22 2.48
C GLU A 173 -23.35 25.59 1.11
N ASN A 174 -22.14 25.06 0.90
CA ASN A 174 -21.87 24.28 -0.30
C ASN A 174 -22.44 22.85 -0.18
N ASP A 175 -23.58 22.65 -0.83
CA ASP A 175 -24.27 21.36 -0.92
C ASP A 175 -24.11 20.68 -2.31
N ASP A 176 -23.33 21.28 -3.22
CA ASP A 176 -23.07 20.74 -4.57
C ASP A 176 -21.98 19.66 -4.50
N ILE A 177 -22.39 18.40 -4.50
CA ILE A 177 -21.50 17.22 -4.39
C ILE A 177 -20.51 17.15 -5.57
N ASP A 178 -20.86 17.69 -6.74
CA ASP A 178 -20.00 17.63 -7.92
C ASP A 178 -18.90 18.69 -7.88
N LYS A 179 -19.02 19.69 -6.98
CA LYS A 179 -18.13 20.86 -6.91
C LYS A 179 -17.68 21.14 -5.47
N PRO A 180 -16.75 20.34 -4.95
CA PRO A 180 -16.05 20.69 -3.71
C PRO A 180 -15.30 22.02 -3.85
N ASP A 181 -15.23 22.79 -2.76
CA ASP A 181 -14.45 24.03 -2.70
C ASP A 181 -12.94 23.75 -2.79
N ALA A 182 -12.50 22.60 -2.30
CA ALA A 182 -11.15 22.09 -2.53
C ALA A 182 -11.14 20.58 -2.76
N GLU A 183 -10.41 20.16 -3.80
CA GLU A 183 -10.18 18.77 -4.18
C GLU A 183 -8.68 18.58 -4.47
N TYR A 184 -8.03 17.70 -3.70
CA TYR A 184 -6.59 17.46 -3.86
C TYR A 184 -6.17 16.06 -3.44
N VAL A 185 -5.11 15.56 -4.08
CA VAL A 185 -4.43 14.32 -3.68
C VAL A 185 -3.64 14.59 -2.40
N LYS A 186 -4.02 13.94 -1.31
CA LYS A 186 -3.31 14.01 -0.03
C LYS A 186 -2.12 13.06 -0.02
N GLU A 187 -2.30 11.87 -0.56
CA GLU A 187 -1.31 10.78 -0.47
C GLU A 187 -1.35 9.89 -1.70
N PHE A 188 -0.17 9.48 -2.16
CA PHE A 188 0.01 8.49 -3.21
C PHE A 188 1.07 7.49 -2.73
N VAL A 189 0.66 6.25 -2.48
CA VAL A 189 1.50 5.20 -1.90
C VAL A 189 1.48 3.98 -2.80
N ILE A 190 2.63 3.33 -2.91
CA ILE A 190 2.77 2.08 -3.63
C ILE A 190 3.34 1.06 -2.67
N SER A 191 2.64 -0.05 -2.53
CA SER A 191 3.00 -1.12 -1.61
C SER A 191 2.85 -2.48 -2.28
N GLU A 192 3.63 -3.45 -1.83
CA GLU A 192 3.39 -4.85 -2.11
C GLU A 192 2.23 -5.36 -1.23
N ASN A 193 1.38 -6.22 -1.77
CA ASN A 193 0.44 -6.98 -0.96
C ASN A 193 1.23 -8.13 -0.30
N VAL A 194 1.37 -8.08 1.03
CA VAL A 194 2.18 -9.03 1.83
C VAL A 194 1.32 -10.18 2.32
#